data_AF-A0A2N1PX87-F1
#
_entry.id   AF-A0A2N1PX87-F1
#
_cell.length_a   1.000
_cell.length_b   1.000
_cell.length_c   1.000
_cell.angle_alpha   90.00
_cell.angle_beta   90.00
_cell.angle_gamma   90.00
#
_symmetry.space_group_name_H-M   'P 1'
#
loop_
_entity.id
_entity.type
_entity.pdbx_description
1 polymer ?
#
loop_
_entity_poly.entity_id
_entity_poly.type
_entity_poly.pdbx_seq_one_letter_code
_entity_poly.pdbx_strand_id
1 'polypeptide(L)' 'MKDLVKTFDGLPWILKLILALPGLDGLCWGIYRVAKGISKKDNVLIIVGLIWIFAGIFVLWIIDIITILLYKKPTVFA' A
#
# COMPACT_ATOMS: atom_id res chain seq x y z
N MET A 1 3.85 -10.97 9.71
CA MET A 1 3.78 -10.16 8.47
C MET A 1 2.94 -10.79 7.37
N LYS A 2 3.06 -12.09 7.09
CA LYS A 2 2.25 -12.78 6.06
C LYS A 2 0.75 -12.64 6.26
N ASP A 3 0.27 -12.75 7.49
CA ASP A 3 -1.17 -12.61 7.78
C ASP A 3 -1.68 -11.19 7.56
N LEU A 4 -0.88 -10.17 7.92
CA LEU A 4 -1.21 -8.77 7.64
C LEU A 4 -1.34 -8.53 6.14
N VAL A 5 -0.38 -9.04 5.34
CA VAL A 5 -0.43 -8.93 3.87
C VAL A 5 -1.66 -9.66 3.32
N LYS A 6 -1.97 -10.87 3.79
CA LYS A 6 -3.17 -11.61 3.40
C LYS A 6 -4.46 -10.85 3.72
N THR A 7 -4.55 -10.24 4.90
CA THR A 7 -5.71 -9.45 5.30
C THR A 7 -5.91 -8.27 4.35
N PHE A 8 -4.84 -7.52 4.05
CA PHE A 8 -4.91 -6.40 3.12
C PHE A 8 -5.24 -6.84 1.68
N ASP A 9 -4.64 -7.94 1.21
CA ASP A 9 -4.93 -8.51 -0.11
C ASP A 9 -6.39 -8.98 -0.23
N GLY A 10 -6.96 -9.50 0.86
CA GLY A 10 -8.33 -9.98 0.96
C GLY A 10 -9.39 -8.90 1.12
N LEU A 11 -9.01 -7.63 1.35
CA LEU A 11 -9.98 -6.54 1.49
C LEU A 11 -10.78 -6.31 0.19
N PRO A 12 -12.09 -6.02 0.28
CA PRO A 12 -12.88 -5.51 -0.83
C PRO A 12 -12.26 -4.23 -1.41
N TRP A 13 -12.42 -4.02 -2.71
CA TRP A 13 -11.79 -2.90 -3.41
C TRP A 13 -12.22 -1.53 -2.86
N ILE A 14 -13.45 -1.39 -2.35
CA ILE A 14 -13.92 -0.17 -1.66
C ILE A 14 -13.12 0.10 -0.40
N LEU A 15 -12.86 -0.91 0.44
CA LEU A 15 -12.05 -0.72 1.64
C LEU A 15 -10.61 -0.37 1.28
N LYS A 16 -10.07 -0.98 0.23
CA LYS A 16 -8.76 -0.61 -0.31
C LYS A 16 -8.71 0.86 -0.73
N LEU A 17 -9.78 1.35 -1.37
CA LEU A 17 -9.91 2.74 -1.78
C LEU A 17 -9.97 3.70 -0.58
N ILE A 18 -10.73 3.35 0.47
CA ILE A 18 -10.80 4.15 1.70
C ILE A 18 -9.41 4.25 2.37
N LEU A 19 -8.66 3.15 2.38
CA LEU A 19 -7.29 3.13 2.92
C LEU A 19 -6.29 3.91 2.06
N ALA A 20 -6.60 4.17 0.78
CA ALA A 20 -5.80 4.98 -0.13
C ALA A 20 -6.15 6.49 -0.09
N LEU A 21 -7.08 6.91 0.78
CA LEU A 21 -7.40 8.32 0.94
C LEU A 21 -6.21 9.10 1.54
N PRO A 22 -6.08 10.40 1.22
CA PRO A 22 -5.01 11.24 1.77
C PRO A 22 -5.03 11.21 3.30
N GLY A 23 -3.85 11.12 3.91
CA GLY A 23 -3.67 10.97 5.36
C GLY A 23 -3.71 9.52 5.87
N LEU A 24 -4.45 8.62 5.22
CA LEU A 24 -4.47 7.18 5.55
C LEU A 24 -3.50 6.38 4.68
N ASP A 25 -3.36 6.73 3.41
CA ASP A 25 -2.55 6.02 2.40
C ASP A 25 -1.12 5.74 2.85
N GLY A 26 -0.41 6.78 3.27
CA GLY A 26 1.00 6.65 3.68
C GLY A 26 1.18 5.64 4.81
N LEU A 27 0.31 5.66 5.82
CA LEU A 27 0.36 4.69 6.93
C LEU A 27 -0.10 3.30 6.47
N CYS A 28 -1.30 3.19 5.91
CA CYS A 28 -1.91 1.90 5.59
C CYS A 28 -1.13 1.17 4.50
N TRP A 29 -0.93 1.81 3.35
CA TRP A 29 -0.27 1.19 2.20
C TRP A 29 1.25 1.19 2.31
N GLY A 30 1.84 2.16 3.01
CA GLY A 30 3.26 2.12 3.35
C GLY A 30 3.61 0.96 4.30
N ILE A 31 2.84 0.76 5.37
CA ILE A 31 3.02 -0.40 6.28
C ILE A 31 2.75 -1.71 5.54
N TYR A 32 1.73 -1.76 4.68
CA TYR A 32 1.48 -2.93 3.83
C TYR A 32 2.68 -3.28 2.95
N ARG A 33 3.27 -2.28 2.26
CA ARG A 33 4.46 -2.47 1.41
C ARG A 33 5.66 -2.96 2.22
N VAL A 34 5.92 -2.39 3.40
CA VAL A 34 6.98 -2.87 4.30
C VAL A 34 6.71 -4.32 4.73
N ALA A 35 5.48 -4.64 5.14
CA ALA A 35 5.11 -5.99 5.56
C ALA A 35 5.23 -7.01 4.43
N LYS A 36 4.88 -6.63 3.21
CA LYS A 36 5.03 -7.46 2.01
C LYS A 36 6.49 -7.65 1.63
N GLY A 37 7.32 -6.60 1.73
CA GLY A 37 8.76 -6.68 1.53
C GLY A 37 9.44 -7.63 2.52
N ILE A 38 9.13 -7.51 3.81
CA ILE A 38 9.63 -8.44 4.84
C ILE A 38 9.15 -9.87 4.56
N SER A 39 7.89 -10.05 4.19
CA SER A 39 7.34 -11.36 3.87
C SER A 39 8.01 -12.02 2.66
N LYS A 40 8.42 -11.22 1.66
CA LYS A 40 9.07 -11.69 0.43
C LYS A 40 10.60 -11.68 0.50
N LYS A 41 11.19 -11.18 1.59
CA LYS A 41 12.63 -10.87 1.70
C LYS A 41 13.12 -9.95 0.58
N ASP A 42 12.28 -8.98 0.21
CA ASP A 42 12.55 -8.01 -0.84
C ASP A 42 12.86 -6.64 -0.22
N ASN A 43 14.16 -6.29 -0.23
CA ASN A 43 14.65 -5.05 0.35
C ASN A 43 14.17 -3.82 -0.42
N VAL A 44 13.89 -3.93 -1.72
CA VAL A 44 13.38 -2.82 -2.53
C VAL A 44 11.98 -2.46 -2.06
N LEU A 45 11.12 -3.45 -1.87
CA LEU A 45 9.76 -3.22 -1.37
C LEU A 45 9.74 -2.61 0.03
N ILE A 46 10.69 -2.99 0.90
CA ILE A 46 10.82 -2.41 2.24
C ILE A 46 11.17 -0.92 2.13
N ILE A 47 12.19 -0.57 1.32
CA ILE A 47 12.61 0.82 1.14
C ILE A 47 11.47 1.65 0.53
N VAL A 48 10.80 1.13 -0.49
CA VAL A 48 9.66 1.81 -1.12
C VAL A 48 8.51 2.00 -0.13
N GLY A 49 8.23 1.01 0.71
CA GLY A 49 7.23 1.14 1.78
C GLY A 49 7.57 2.24 2.79
N LEU A 50 8.83 2.36 3.20
CA LEU A 50 9.31 3.45 4.05
C LEU A 50 9.15 4.82 3.36
N ILE A 51 9.52 4.93 2.08
CA ILE A 51 9.34 6.15 1.30
C ILE A 51 7.85 6.50 1.22
N TRP A 52 6.97 5.50 1.01
CA TRP A 52 5.53 5.70 0.93
C TRP A 52 4.91 6.21 2.23
N ILE A 53 5.46 5.84 3.40
CA ILE A 53 4.99 6.37 4.69
C ILE A 53 5.17 7.89 4.76
N PHE A 54 6.30 8.40 4.28
CA PHE A 54 6.60 9.84 4.33
C PHE A 54 6.04 10.62 3.14
N ALA A 55 6.14 10.07 1.93
CA ALA A 55 5.73 10.73 0.69
C ALA A 55 4.26 10.47 0.30
N GLY A 56 3.67 9.36 0.78
CA GLY A 56 2.29 8.98 0.49
C GLY A 56 1.25 9.85 1.17
N ILE A 57 1.59 10.48 2.29
CA ILE A 57 0.72 11.50 2.91
C ILE A 57 0.55 12.73 2.01
N PHE A 58 1.56 13.10 1.24
CA PHE A 58 1.54 14.34 0.45
C PHE A 58 1.00 14.13 -0.98
N VAL A 59 1.54 13.17 -1.73
CA VAL A 59 1.27 13.08 -3.18
C VAL A 59 1.01 11.66 -3.70
N LEU A 60 1.62 10.62 -3.11
CA LEU A 60 1.57 9.27 -3.72
C LEU A 60 0.20 8.58 -3.58
N TRP A 61 -0.67 9.05 -2.69
CA TRP A 61 -2.04 8.56 -2.54
C TRP A 61 -2.87 8.62 -3.83
N ILE A 62 -2.59 9.59 -4.71
CA ILE A 62 -3.26 9.72 -6.02
C ILE A 62 -2.98 8.49 -6.88
N ILE A 63 -1.75 7.97 -6.86
CA ILE A 63 -1.33 6.82 -7.66
C ILE A 63 -2.07 5.56 -7.17
N ASP A 64 -2.18 5.38 -5.85
CA ASP A 64 -2.86 4.24 -5.26
C ASP A 64 -4.38 4.31 -5.52
N ILE A 65 -5.00 5.49 -5.45
CA ILE A 65 -6.41 5.67 -5.85
C ILE A 65 -6.62 5.28 -7.32
N ILE A 66 -5.80 5.78 -8.25
CA ILE A 66 -5.94 5.49 -9.68
C ILE A 66 -5.77 3.99 -9.93
N THR A 67 -4.76 3.37 -9.33
CA THR A 67 -4.52 1.93 -9.52
C THR A 67 -5.60 1.06 -8.87
N ILE A 68 -6.17 1.46 -7.74
CA ILE A 68 -7.31 0.75 -7.15
C ILE A 68 -8.56 0.89 -8.02
N LEU A 69 -8.81 2.05 -8.62
CA LEU A 69 -9.94 2.22 -9.55
C LEU A 69 -9.78 1.37 -10.81
N LEU A 70 -8.56 1.28 -11.37
CA LEU A 70 -8.29 0.54 -12.61
C LEU A 70 -8.14 -0.98 -12.38
N TYR A 71 -7.45 -1.39 -11.32
CA TYR A 71 -7.01 -2.77 -11.08
C TYR A 71 -7.60 -3.40 -9.82
N LYS A 72 -8.43 -2.66 -9.06
CA LYS A 72 -9.06 -3.09 -7.79
C LYS A 72 -8.07 -3.38 -6.66
N LYS A 73 -6.81 -2.98 -6.84
CA LYS A 73 -5.72 -3.10 -5.87
C LYS A 73 -4.59 -2.11 -6.21
N PRO A 74 -3.80 -1.66 -5.24
CA PRO A 74 -2.59 -0.93 -5.54
C PRO A 74 -1.59 -1.84 -6.26
N THR A 75 -0.98 -1.34 -7.32
CA THR A 75 -0.06 -2.09 -8.18
C THR A 75 1.35 -1.50 -8.22
N VAL A 76 1.50 -0.21 -7.89
CA VAL A 76 2.82 0.43 -7.94
C VAL A 76 3.63 0.00 -6.73
N PHE A 77 4.64 -0.85 -6.98
CA PHE A 77 5.52 -1.43 -5.97
C PHE A 77 4.76 -2.02 -4.77
N ALA A 78 3.61 -2.64 -5.05
CA ALA A 78 2.63 -3.08 -4.07
C ALA A 78 2.41 -4.58 -4.08
#